data_AF-A0A0N4T9I2-F1
#
_entry.id   AF-A0A0N4T9I2-F1
#
_cell.length_a   1.000
_cell.length_b   1.000
_cell.length_c   1.000
_cell.angle_alpha   90.00
_cell.angle_beta   90.00
_cell.angle_gamma   90.00
#
_symmetry.space_group_name_H-M   'P 1'
#
loop_
_entity.id
_entity.type
_entity.pdbx_description
1 polymer ?
#
loop_
_entity_poly.entity_id
_entity_poly.type
_entity_poly.pdbx_seq_one_letter_code
_entity_poly.pdbx_strand_id
1 'polypeptide(L)'
;MMLWKIVCDGSILSSPMLVDTIVLCATLQGEFLSVELETGTILWKIQLAAPIFANLCMIEEQNRVLVANVKGLITLCDATNGRIVRVFVFFFNKFNK
;
A
#
# COMPACT_ATOMS: atom_id res chain seq x y z
N MET A 1 -5.83 -23.00 12.94
CA MET A 1 -5.88 -22.01 14.05
C MET A 1 -5.65 -20.64 13.45
N MET A 2 -6.42 -19.62 13.84
CA MET A 2 -6.19 -18.24 13.42
C MET A 2 -5.17 -17.62 14.39
N LEU A 3 -4.02 -17.17 13.89
CA LEU A 3 -2.94 -16.58 14.72
C LEU A 3 -3.32 -15.17 15.18
N TRP A 4 -3.73 -14.33 14.25
CA TRP A 4 -4.17 -12.96 14.52
C TRP A 4 -5.16 -12.48 13.46
N LYS A 5 -5.83 -11.38 13.77
CA LYS A 5 -6.76 -10.68 12.87
C LYS A 5 -6.68 -9.18 13.15
N ILE A 6 -6.64 -8.40 12.09
CA ILE A 6 -6.70 -6.94 12.15
C ILE A 6 -7.94 -6.43 11.42
N VAL A 7 -8.36 -5.21 11.78
CA VAL A 7 -9.40 -4.48 11.07
C VAL A 7 -8.72 -3.40 10.23
N CYS A 8 -9.02 -3.39 8.94
CA CYS A 8 -8.62 -2.36 8.00
C CYS A 8 -9.85 -1.57 7.55
N ASP A 9 -9.64 -0.33 7.10
CA ASP A 9 -10.72 0.47 6.54
C ASP A 9 -10.95 0.07 5.07
N GLY A 10 -12.08 -0.59 4.81
CA GLY A 10 -12.47 -1.07 3.49
C GLY A 10 -11.93 -2.45 3.11
N SER A 11 -12.32 -2.92 1.93
CA SER A 11 -11.89 -4.21 1.39
C SER A 11 -10.46 -4.16 0.87
N ILE A 12 -9.76 -5.30 0.89
CA ILE A 12 -8.45 -5.48 0.26
C ILE A 12 -8.68 -6.21 -1.07
N LEU A 13 -8.27 -5.61 -2.18
CA LEU A 13 -8.24 -6.26 -3.50
C LEU A 13 -6.81 -6.48 -3.99
N SER A 14 -5.89 -5.59 -3.65
CA SER A 14 -4.47 -5.77 -3.92
C SER A 14 -3.92 -6.99 -3.17
N SER A 15 -3.03 -7.74 -3.80
CA SER A 15 -2.27 -8.78 -3.09
C SER A 15 -1.43 -8.17 -1.96
N PRO A 16 -1.56 -8.66 -0.71
CA PRO A 16 -0.62 -8.33 0.36
C PRO A 16 0.81 -8.69 -0.05
N MET A 17 1.78 -7.94 0.46
CA MET A 17 3.20 -8.13 0.17
C MET A 17 3.96 -8.44 1.45
N LEU A 18 4.63 -9.59 1.50
CA LEU A 18 5.55 -9.94 2.57
C LEU A 18 6.94 -9.37 2.23
N VAL A 19 7.51 -8.60 3.16
CA VAL A 19 8.89 -8.10 3.10
C VAL A 19 9.54 -8.40 4.44
N ASP A 20 10.56 -9.25 4.47
CA ASP A 20 11.19 -9.73 5.70
C ASP A 20 10.17 -10.26 6.73
N THR A 21 9.92 -9.49 7.80
CA THR A 21 9.03 -9.82 8.93
C THR A 21 7.75 -8.98 8.94
N ILE A 22 7.50 -8.21 7.87
CA ILE A 22 6.34 -7.32 7.77
C ILE A 22 5.45 -7.66 6.57
N VAL A 23 4.15 -7.51 6.76
CA VAL A 23 3.12 -7.65 5.73
C VAL A 23 2.55 -6.27 5.39
N LEU A 24 2.70 -5.87 4.14
CA LEU A 24 2.12 -4.64 3.60
C LEU A 24 0.77 -4.93 2.96
N CYS A 25 -0.23 -4.11 3.30
CA CYS A 25 -1.59 -4.21 2.78
C CYS A 25 -2.11 -2.84 2.36
N ALA A 26 -2.85 -2.80 1.25
CA ALA A 26 -3.55 -1.61 0.79
C ALA A 26 -5.05 -1.90 0.58
N THR A 27 -5.89 -0.90 0.83
CA THR A 27 -7.35 -1.07 0.77
C THR A 27 -8.00 -0.24 -0.32
N LEU A 28 -9.24 -0.61 -0.63
CA LEU A 28 -10.12 0.15 -1.51
C LEU A 28 -10.58 1.48 -0.93
N GLN A 29 -10.29 1.79 0.34
CA GLN A 29 -10.49 3.13 0.91
C GLN A 29 -9.22 3.96 0.91
N GLY A 30 -8.11 3.44 0.36
CA GLY A 30 -6.83 4.12 0.29
C GLY A 30 -6.00 4.00 1.57
N GLU A 31 -6.39 3.15 2.51
CA GLU A 31 -5.55 2.83 3.66
C GLU A 31 -4.35 2.00 3.19
N PHE A 32 -3.15 2.38 3.60
CA PHE A 32 -1.92 1.62 3.37
C PHE A 32 -1.23 1.38 4.71
N LEU A 33 -0.94 0.13 5.03
CA LEU A 33 -0.47 -0.26 6.36
C LEU A 33 0.57 -1.37 6.31
N SER A 34 1.36 -1.43 7.38
CA SER A 34 2.31 -2.50 7.66
C SER A 34 1.95 -3.21 8.96
N VAL A 35 2.08 -4.53 8.94
CA VAL A 35 1.74 -5.43 10.03
C VAL A 35 2.93 -6.33 10.31
N GLU A 36 3.28 -6.51 11.58
CA GLU A 36 4.25 -7.54 11.97
C GLU A 36 3.67 -8.94 11.74
N LEU A 37 4.41 -9.79 11.02
CA LEU A 37 3.95 -11.12 10.58
C LEU A 37 3.55 -12.04 11.75
N GLU A 38 4.31 -12.01 12.84
CA GLU A 38 4.14 -12.94 13.96
C GLU A 38 2.96 -12.54 14.86
N THR A 39 2.81 -11.24 15.15
CA THR A 39 1.87 -10.75 16.17
C THR A 39 0.59 -10.16 15.59
N GLY A 40 0.60 -9.76 14.32
CA GLY A 40 -0.49 -8.98 13.74
C GLY A 40 -0.51 -7.52 14.20
N THR A 41 0.55 -7.05 14.87
CA THR A 41 0.64 -5.66 15.34
C THR A 41 0.80 -4.71 14.14
N ILE A 42 -0.06 -3.69 14.06
CA ILE A 42 0.09 -2.64 13.05
C ILE A 42 1.29 -1.77 13.42
N LEU A 43 2.34 -1.82 12.61
CA LEU A 43 3.57 -1.04 12.82
C LEU A 43 3.39 0.41 12.38
N TRP A 44 2.71 0.61 11.26
CA TRP A 44 2.32 1.92 10.77
C TRP A 44 1.12 1.82 9.85
N LYS A 45 0.42 2.94 9.69
CA LYS A 45 -0.76 3.10 8.84
C LYS A 45 -0.81 4.53 8.33
N ILE A 46 -1.10 4.69 7.04
CA ILE A 46 -1.28 6.00 6.40
C ILE A 46 -2.52 5.98 5.51
N GLN A 47 -3.06 7.16 5.26
CA GLN A 47 -4.17 7.37 4.32
C GLN A 47 -3.62 7.94 3.01
N LEU A 48 -3.78 7.20 1.91
CA LEU A 48 -3.48 7.67 0.56
C LEU A 48 -4.71 8.32 -0.08
N ALA A 49 -4.47 9.12 -1.12
CA ALA A 49 -5.47 10.05 -1.68
C ALA A 49 -6.65 9.39 -2.43
N ALA A 50 -6.59 8.08 -2.67
CA ALA A 50 -7.61 7.34 -3.42
C ALA A 50 -7.54 5.82 -3.20
N PRO A 51 -8.61 5.09 -3.55
CA PRO A 51 -8.66 3.63 -3.56
C PRO A 51 -7.49 2.95 -4.29
N ILE A 52 -7.00 1.84 -3.74
CA ILE A 52 -5.86 1.08 -4.28
C ILE A 52 -6.33 -0.31 -4.72
N PHE A 53 -6.30 -0.54 -6.02
CA PHE A 53 -6.67 -1.83 -6.64
C PHE A 53 -5.44 -2.60 -7.10
N ALA A 54 -4.38 -1.87 -7.46
CA ALA A 54 -3.16 -2.45 -8.01
C ALA A 54 -2.36 -3.18 -6.92
N ASN A 55 -1.61 -4.20 -7.36
CA ASN A 55 -0.64 -4.85 -6.50
C ASN A 55 0.51 -3.89 -6.14
N LEU A 56 1.08 -4.09 -4.97
CA LEU A 56 2.24 -3.34 -4.49
C LEU A 56 3.48 -3.71 -5.30
N CYS A 57 4.41 -2.78 -5.48
CA CYS A 57 5.68 -3.01 -6.15
C CYS A 57 6.85 -2.60 -5.24
N MET A 58 7.67 -3.59 -4.84
CA MET A 58 8.81 -3.39 -3.97
C MET A 58 10.04 -2.96 -4.75
N ILE A 59 10.82 -2.06 -4.15
CA ILE A 59 12.17 -1.68 -4.57
C ILE A 59 13.07 -2.03 -3.39
N GLU A 60 13.61 -3.24 -3.40
CA GLU A 60 14.29 -3.88 -2.26
C GLU A 60 15.53 -3.10 -1.81
N GLU A 61 16.37 -2.67 -2.75
CA GLU A 61 17.64 -1.97 -2.50
C GLU A 61 17.49 -0.70 -1.64
N GLN A 62 16.31 -0.08 -1.64
CA GLN A 62 16.03 1.17 -0.94
C GLN A 62 14.98 1.04 0.15
N ASN A 63 14.46 -0.17 0.38
CA ASN A 63 13.30 -0.43 1.22
C ASN A 63 12.12 0.52 0.90
N ARG A 64 11.74 0.57 -0.38
CA ARG A 64 10.67 1.43 -0.89
C ARG A 64 9.59 0.63 -1.57
N VAL A 65 8.37 1.13 -1.53
CA VAL A 65 7.21 0.52 -2.16
C VAL A 65 6.47 1.54 -3.00
N LEU A 66 6.15 1.16 -4.24
CA LEU A 66 5.28 1.91 -5.13
C LEU A 66 3.83 1.44 -4.94
N VAL A 67 2.94 2.41 -4.77
CA VAL A 67 1.50 2.18 -4.59
C VAL A 67 0.74 3.04 -5.60
N ALA A 68 0.04 2.39 -6.52
CA ALA A 68 -0.74 3.06 -7.55
C ALA A 68 -2.24 3.05 -7.19
N ASN A 69 -2.87 4.22 -7.26
CA ASN A 69 -4.30 4.36 -6.96
C ASN A 69 -5.13 4.68 -8.22
N VAL A 70 -6.46 4.57 -8.09
CA VAL A 70 -7.41 4.74 -9.20
C VAL A 70 -7.44 6.12 -9.84
N LYS A 71 -6.86 7.14 -9.20
CA LYS A 71 -6.77 8.50 -9.75
C LYS A 71 -5.52 8.72 -10.59
N GLY A 72 -4.74 7.66 -10.86
CA GLY A 72 -3.50 7.75 -11.64
C GLY A 72 -2.33 8.33 -10.83
N LEU A 73 -2.42 8.36 -9.50
CA LEU A 73 -1.28 8.73 -8.66
C LEU A 73 -0.47 7.48 -8.33
N ILE A 74 0.84 7.54 -8.54
CA ILE A 74 1.79 6.54 -8.07
C ILE A 74 2.58 7.15 -6.91
N THR A 75 2.44 6.55 -5.72
CA THR A 75 3.09 7.02 -4.49
C THR A 75 4.28 6.12 -4.17
N LEU A 76 5.44 6.71 -3.93
CA LEU A 76 6.63 6.02 -3.43
C LEU A 76 6.68 6.20 -1.91
N CYS A 77 6.59 5.10 -1.16
CA CYS A 77 6.62 5.09 0.30
C CYS A 77 7.85 4.37 0.84
N ASP A 78 8.29 4.75 2.02
CA ASP A 78 9.24 3.99 2.84
C ASP A 78 8.50 2.82 3.51
N ALA A 79 8.94 1.58 3.28
CA ALA A 79 8.27 0.40 3.82
C ALA A 79 8.45 0.24 5.36
N THR A 80 9.44 0.89 5.94
CA THR A 80 9.74 0.81 7.38
C THR A 80 8.76 1.62 8.22
N ASN A 81 8.32 2.77 7.71
CA ASN A 81 7.58 3.75 8.49
C ASN A 81 6.39 4.38 7.75
N GLY A 82 6.11 3.95 6.52
CA GLY A 82 5.00 4.47 5.71
C GLY A 82 5.20 5.90 5.20
N ARG A 83 6.37 6.52 5.41
CA ARG A 83 6.59 7.90 4.98
C ARG A 83 6.52 8.00 3.46
N ILE A 84 5.69 8.92 2.96
CA ILE A 84 5.64 9.25 1.54
C ILE A 84 6.95 9.95 1.16
N VAL A 85 7.68 9.32 0.25
CA VAL A 85 8.92 9.85 -0.29
C VAL A 85 8.63 10.74 -1.49
N ARG A 86 7.80 10.28 -2.43
CA ARG A 86 7.39 11.02 -3.64
C ARG A 86 5.99 10.62 -4.11
N VAL A 87 5.37 11.51 -4.88
CA VAL A 87 4.11 11.25 -5.60
C VAL A 87 4.31 11.62 -7.06
N PHE A 88 3.97 10.71 -7.96
CA PHE A 88 3.98 10.91 -9.41
C PHE A 88 2.55 10.97 -9.90
N VAL A 89 2.24 11.94 -10.77
CA VAL A 89 0.90 12.13 -11.33
C VAL A 89 0.89 11.66 -12.77
N PHE A 90 0.07 10.65 -13.05
CA PHE A 90 -0.17 10.15 -14.39
C PHE A 90 -1.59 10.52 -14.81
N PHE A 91 -1.70 11.50 -15.71
CA PHE A 91 -2.96 11.85 -16.33
C PHE A 91 -3.26 10.89 -17.46
N PHE A 92 -4.40 10.20 -17.40
CA PHE A 92 -4.99 9.63 -18.60
C PHE A 92 -5.57 10.79 -19.42
N ASN A 93 -4.82 11.19 -20.46
CA ASN A 93 -5.38 12.05 -21.48
C ASN A 93 -6.41 11.21 -22.24
N LYS A 94 -7.69 11.49 -22.04
CA LYS A 94 -8.78 10.86 -22.79
C LYS A 94 -8.70 11.40 -24.21
N PHE A 95 -7.78 10.88 -25.02
CA PHE A 95 -7.77 11.16 -26.45
C PHE A 95 -9.07 10.62 -27.04
N ASN A 96 -9.97 11.58 -27.30
CA ASN A 96 -11.04 11.64 -28.29
C ASN A 96 -11.51 10.31 -28.90
N LYS A 97 -12.80 9.98 -28.65
CA LYS A 97 -13.63 9.46 -29.73
C LYS A 97 -13.93 10.59 -30.72
#